data_AF-A0ABD5WWM8-F1
#
_entry.id   AF-A0ABD5WWM8-F1
#
_cell.length_a   1.000
_cell.length_b   1.000
_cell.length_c   1.000
_cell.angle_alpha   90.00
_cell.angle_beta   90.00
_cell.angle_gamma   90.00
#
_symmetry.space_group_name_H-M   'P 1'
#
loop_
_entity.id
_entity.type
_entity.pdbx_description
1 polymer ?
#
loop_
_entity_poly.entity_id
_entity_poly.type
_entity_poly.pdbx_seq_one_letter_code
_entity_poly.pdbx_strand_id
1 'polypeptide(L)'
;MFRQFTRSFDLPASVKKILRPLVAWAAMAVLAVANGVFRELAIIPRIGEYPGHVVSTALLVAAILAVAYAYFARTPDAYTVRELAAIGLGWMVMTVGFEFLVGYAEGTPVSVTLDQYDVLAGQVWILVPVTLVAAPLLFGRSRGRDAGGGGDGAVAQGAK
;
A
#
# COMPACT_ATOMS: atom_id res chain seq x y z
N MET A 1 -16.02 -44.56 4.61
CA MET A 1 -16.81 -43.64 3.75
C MET A 1 -16.91 -42.27 4.43
N PHE A 2 -15.80 -41.53 4.54
CA PHE A 2 -15.75 -40.19 5.19
C PHE A 2 -14.64 -39.34 4.55
N ARG A 3 -14.79 -39.03 3.27
CA ARG A 3 -14.00 -38.00 2.58
C ARG A 3 -14.94 -37.21 1.68
N GLN A 4 -15.58 -36.18 2.22
CA GLN A 4 -16.20 -35.09 1.45
C GLN A 4 -16.83 -34.06 2.40
N PHE A 5 -16.02 -33.44 3.27
CA PHE A 5 -16.46 -32.22 3.95
C PHE A 5 -15.34 -31.21 4.20
N THR A 6 -14.39 -31.15 3.27
CA THR A 6 -13.60 -29.93 3.08
C THR A 6 -14.16 -29.25 1.84
N ARG A 7 -15.29 -28.54 2.00
CA ARG A 7 -15.60 -27.45 1.09
C ARG A 7 -14.48 -26.44 1.28
N SER A 8 -13.47 -26.46 0.43
CA SER A 8 -12.61 -25.30 0.27
C SER A 8 -13.56 -24.15 0.00
N PHE A 9 -13.57 -23.16 0.87
CA PHE A 9 -14.28 -21.91 0.63
C PHE A 9 -13.49 -21.21 -0.49
N ASP A 10 -13.68 -21.67 -1.73
CA ASP A 10 -13.03 -21.10 -2.89
C ASP A 10 -13.72 -19.78 -3.19
N LEU A 11 -13.20 -18.73 -2.54
CA LEU A 11 -13.66 -17.38 -2.74
C LEU A 11 -13.63 -17.04 -4.23
N PRO A 12 -14.63 -16.28 -4.73
CA PRO A 12 -14.62 -15.81 -6.10
C PRO A 12 -13.30 -15.13 -6.45
N ALA A 13 -12.83 -15.28 -7.69
CA ALA A 13 -11.56 -14.70 -8.14
C ALA A 13 -11.50 -13.18 -7.90
N SER A 14 -12.62 -12.49 -8.05
CA SER A 14 -12.78 -11.06 -7.74
C SER A 14 -12.54 -10.73 -6.25
N VAL A 15 -13.03 -11.57 -5.34
CA VAL A 15 -12.81 -11.41 -3.90
C VAL A 15 -11.34 -11.67 -3.55
N LYS A 16 -10.72 -12.71 -4.14
CA LYS A 16 -9.29 -13.00 -3.96
C LYS A 16 -8.40 -11.83 -4.40
N LYS A 17 -8.75 -11.16 -5.51
CA LYS A 17 -8.02 -9.97 -6.00
C LYS A 17 -8.08 -8.77 -5.05
N ILE A 18 -9.15 -8.63 -4.28
CA ILE A 18 -9.31 -7.53 -3.31
C ILE A 18 -8.67 -7.88 -1.96
N LEU A 19 -8.72 -9.16 -1.55
CA LEU A 19 -8.16 -9.60 -0.28
C LEU A 19 -6.64 -9.77 -0.30
N ARG A 20 -6.05 -10.19 -1.42
CA ARG A 20 -4.57 -10.37 -1.52
C ARG A 20 -3.79 -9.09 -1.20
N PRO A 21 -4.18 -7.89 -1.68
CA PRO A 21 -3.53 -6.64 -1.31
C PRO A 21 -3.57 -6.31 0.19
N LEU A 22 -4.47 -6.90 0.98
CA LEU A 22 -4.50 -6.69 2.42
C LEU A 22 -3.26 -7.25 3.12
N VAL A 23 -2.63 -8.28 2.56
CA VAL A 23 -1.37 -8.82 3.08
C VAL A 23 -0.25 -7.78 2.96
N ALA A 24 -0.19 -7.08 1.82
CA ALA A 24 0.76 -5.98 1.64
C ALA A 24 0.46 -4.84 2.63
N TRP A 25 -0.81 -4.50 2.84
CA TRP A 25 -1.19 -3.51 3.85
C TRP A 25 -0.77 -3.91 5.27
N ALA A 26 -1.01 -5.16 5.67
CA ALA A 26 -0.61 -5.64 7.00
C ALA A 26 0.92 -5.54 7.20
N ALA A 27 1.71 -5.88 6.16
CA ALA A 27 3.16 -5.69 6.19
C ALA A 27 3.54 -4.20 6.33
N MET A 28 2.86 -3.31 5.60
CA MET A 28 3.09 -1.86 5.72
C MET A 28 2.71 -1.32 7.11
N ALA A 29 1.64 -1.82 7.74
CA ALA A 29 1.25 -1.43 9.09
C ALA A 29 2.33 -1.81 10.12
N VAL A 30 2.89 -3.02 10.02
CA VAL A 30 4.02 -3.45 10.88
C VAL A 30 5.24 -2.55 10.66
N LEU A 31 5.55 -2.22 9.40
CA LEU A 31 6.65 -1.30 9.07
C LEU A 31 6.39 0.12 9.61
N ALA A 32 5.16 0.59 9.60
CA ALA A 32 4.79 1.90 10.13
C ALA A 32 5.04 1.98 11.64
N VAL A 33 4.63 0.97 12.41
CA VAL A 33 4.90 0.87 13.85
C VAL A 33 6.40 0.81 14.11
N ALA A 34 7.13 -0.07 13.40
CA ALA A 34 8.58 -0.19 13.54
C ALA A 34 9.29 1.14 13.21
N ASN A 35 8.84 1.86 12.19
CA ASN A 35 9.37 3.16 11.81
C ASN A 35 9.08 4.24 12.86
N GLY A 36 7.89 4.23 13.48
CA GLY A 36 7.56 5.11 14.60
C GLY A 36 8.48 4.86 15.80
N VAL A 37 8.66 3.60 16.20
CA VAL A 37 9.58 3.22 17.29
C VAL A 37 11.02 3.63 16.96
N PHE A 38 11.48 3.36 15.72
CA PHE A 38 12.81 3.75 15.28
C PHE A 38 13.00 5.27 15.27
N ARG A 39 11.98 6.03 14.90
CA ARG A 39 11.99 7.50 14.95
C ARG A 39 12.26 8.00 16.36
N GLU A 40 11.47 7.54 17.33
CA GLU A 40 11.57 7.99 18.72
C GLU A 40 12.88 7.57 19.38
N LEU A 41 13.31 6.32 19.18
CA LEU A 41 14.47 5.77 19.88
C LEU A 41 15.81 6.08 19.22
N ALA A 42 15.82 6.30 17.90
CA ALA A 42 17.05 6.43 17.14
C ALA A 42 17.19 7.74 16.37
N ILE A 43 16.12 8.24 15.74
CA ILE A 43 16.24 9.40 14.86
C ILE A 43 16.18 10.70 15.66
N ILE A 44 15.08 10.94 16.39
CA ILE A 44 14.83 12.18 17.14
C ILE A 44 15.98 12.51 18.11
N PRO A 45 16.52 11.56 18.90
CA PRO A 45 17.62 11.86 19.82
C PRO A 45 18.91 12.34 19.14
N ARG A 46 19.08 12.10 17.83
CA ARG A 46 20.30 12.44 17.08
C ARG A 46 20.18 13.74 16.28
N ILE A 47 19.01 14.00 15.72
CA ILE A 47 18.82 15.10 14.76
C ILE A 47 17.70 16.07 15.13
N GLY A 48 17.05 15.87 16.28
CA GLY A 48 15.94 16.67 16.77
C GLY A 48 14.57 16.21 16.25
N GLU A 49 13.53 16.79 16.83
CA GLU A 49 12.13 16.38 16.66
C GLU A 49 11.65 16.58 15.22
N TYR A 50 11.62 17.81 14.72
CA TYR A 50 11.12 18.10 13.38
C TYR A 50 11.89 17.40 12.24
N PRO A 51 13.25 17.49 12.15
CA PRO A 51 13.99 16.75 11.14
C PRO A 51 13.81 15.23 11.28
N GLY A 52 13.65 14.74 12.51
CA GLY A 52 13.38 13.34 12.79
C GLY A 52 12.05 12.87 12.22
N HIS A 53 10.98 13.65 12.37
CA HIS A 53 9.69 13.37 11.75
C HIS A 53 9.75 13.37 10.22
N VAL A 54 10.47 14.32 9.62
CA VAL A 54 10.61 14.39 8.15
C VAL A 54 11.37 13.18 7.61
N VAL A 55 12.52 12.85 8.19
CA VAL A 55 13.33 11.68 7.77
C VAL A 55 12.55 10.38 7.96
N SER A 56 11.90 10.21 9.11
CA SER A 56 11.07 9.04 9.38
C SER A 56 9.90 8.90 8.41
N THR A 57 9.25 10.01 8.04
CA THR A 57 8.16 10.00 7.05
C THR A 57 8.68 9.62 5.67
N ALA A 58 9.83 10.15 5.25
CA ALA A 58 10.47 9.79 3.98
C ALA A 58 10.83 8.29 3.93
N LEU A 59 11.38 7.75 5.02
CA LEU A 59 11.68 6.32 5.14
C LEU A 59 10.41 5.46 5.03
N LEU A 60 9.32 5.85 5.70
CA LEU A 60 8.06 5.14 5.62
C LEU A 60 7.46 5.17 4.21
N VAL A 61 7.48 6.33 3.55
CA VAL A 61 7.02 6.48 2.16
C VAL A 61 7.83 5.57 1.23
N ALA A 62 9.16 5.55 1.37
CA ALA A 62 10.02 4.67 0.58
C ALA A 62 9.71 3.18 0.84
N ALA A 63 9.46 2.80 2.10
CA ALA A 63 9.09 1.44 2.46
C ALA A 63 7.72 1.03 1.87
N ILE A 64 6.73 1.91 1.92
CA ILE A 64 5.40 1.71 1.31
C ILE A 64 5.55 1.47 -0.19
N LEU A 65 6.31 2.32 -0.89
CA LEU A 65 6.56 2.16 -2.32
C LEU A 65 7.28 0.85 -2.63
N ALA A 66 8.28 0.47 -1.84
CA ALA A 66 9.01 -0.78 -2.01
C ALA A 66 8.10 -2.01 -1.82
N VAL A 67 7.25 -2.01 -0.78
CA VAL A 67 6.30 -3.11 -0.52
C VAL A 67 5.25 -3.19 -1.63
N ALA A 68 4.67 -2.05 -2.04
CA ALA A 68 3.70 -2.00 -3.12
C ALA A 68 4.31 -2.49 -4.44
N TYR A 69 5.49 -1.98 -4.81
CA TYR A 69 6.23 -2.45 -5.97
C TYR A 69 6.50 -3.95 -5.88
N ALA A 70 7.03 -4.44 -4.76
CA ALA A 70 7.32 -5.86 -4.55
C ALA A 70 6.08 -6.75 -4.68
N TYR A 71 4.92 -6.27 -4.20
CA TYR A 71 3.64 -6.96 -4.28
C TYR A 71 3.13 -7.03 -5.72
N PHE A 72 3.02 -5.89 -6.41
CA PHE A 72 2.54 -5.85 -7.80
C PHE A 72 3.55 -6.49 -8.77
N ALA A 73 4.84 -6.45 -8.46
CA ALA A 73 5.88 -7.13 -9.24
C ALA A 73 5.74 -8.65 -9.23
N ARG A 74 5.26 -9.25 -8.13
CA ARG A 74 5.11 -10.71 -7.95
C ARG A 74 3.71 -11.23 -8.21
N THR A 75 2.73 -10.34 -8.35
CA THR A 75 1.33 -10.72 -8.56
C THR A 75 1.04 -10.82 -10.06
N PRO A 76 0.58 -11.98 -10.57
CA PRO A 76 0.28 -12.18 -11.99
C PRO A 76 -1.09 -11.63 -12.40
N ASP A 77 -1.88 -11.13 -11.45
CA ASP A 77 -3.24 -10.65 -11.71
C ASP A 77 -3.23 -9.33 -12.49
N ALA A 78 -4.01 -9.26 -13.57
CA ALA A 78 -4.35 -8.00 -14.22
C ALA A 78 -5.40 -7.26 -13.39
N TYR A 79 -5.14 -5.98 -13.12
CA TYR A 79 -6.02 -5.07 -12.41
C TYR A 79 -6.47 -3.93 -13.32
N THR A 80 -7.74 -3.60 -13.27
CA THR A 80 -8.29 -2.39 -13.86
C THR A 80 -7.91 -1.17 -13.04
N VAL A 81 -7.98 0.02 -13.65
CA VAL A 81 -7.74 1.29 -12.94
C VAL A 81 -8.67 1.46 -11.75
N ARG A 82 -9.93 1.01 -11.85
CA ARG A 82 -10.92 1.11 -10.77
C ARG A 82 -10.54 0.21 -9.59
N GLU A 83 -10.07 -1.02 -9.86
CA GLU A 83 -9.61 -1.93 -8.81
C GLU A 83 -8.37 -1.39 -8.10
N LEU A 84 -7.38 -0.86 -8.84
CA LEU A 84 -6.18 -0.26 -8.25
C LEU A 84 -6.53 0.97 -7.39
N ALA A 85 -7.45 1.81 -7.85
CA ALA A 85 -7.93 2.95 -7.06
C ALA A 85 -8.65 2.50 -5.79
N ALA A 86 -9.49 1.46 -5.87
CA ALA A 86 -10.17 0.90 -4.72
C ALA A 86 -9.19 0.29 -3.70
N ILE A 87 -8.15 -0.40 -4.15
CA ILE A 87 -7.09 -0.94 -3.30
C ILE A 87 -6.37 0.20 -2.56
N GLY A 88 -5.94 1.23 -3.30
CA GLY A 88 -5.22 2.37 -2.71
C GLY A 88 -6.06 3.15 -1.71
N LEU A 89 -7.34 3.40 -2.03
CA LEU A 89 -8.27 4.04 -1.11
C LEU A 89 -8.53 3.16 0.13
N GLY A 90 -8.69 1.84 -0.06
CA GLY A 90 -8.84 0.90 1.04
C GLY A 90 -7.65 0.93 1.99
N TRP A 91 -6.42 0.89 1.44
CA TRP A 91 -5.20 1.02 2.22
C TRP A 91 -5.14 2.34 2.99
N MET A 92 -5.46 3.46 2.34
CA MET A 92 -5.51 4.77 3.00
C MET A 92 -6.50 4.78 4.18
N VAL A 93 -7.75 4.37 3.96
CA VAL A 93 -8.78 4.36 5.01
C VAL A 93 -8.37 3.47 6.18
N MET A 94 -7.82 2.28 5.89
CA MET A 94 -7.35 1.37 6.92
C MET A 94 -6.16 1.95 7.70
N THR A 95 -5.22 2.62 7.04
CA THR A 95 -4.08 3.26 7.70
C THR A 95 -4.53 4.43 8.58
N VAL A 96 -5.40 5.30 8.09
CA VAL A 96 -5.97 6.40 8.91
C VAL A 96 -6.72 5.81 10.12
N GLY A 97 -7.54 4.78 9.92
CA GLY A 97 -8.21 4.09 11.02
C GLY A 97 -7.24 3.45 12.02
N PHE A 98 -6.14 2.87 11.53
CA PHE A 98 -5.08 2.30 12.35
C PHE A 98 -4.35 3.38 13.18
N GLU A 99 -4.08 4.54 12.60
CA GLU A 99 -3.50 5.68 13.32
C GLU A 99 -4.39 6.14 14.48
N PHE A 100 -5.69 6.29 14.26
CA PHE A 100 -6.62 6.63 15.33
C PHE A 100 -6.71 5.54 16.40
N LEU A 101 -6.63 4.26 15.99
CA LEU A 101 -6.64 3.14 16.94
C LEU A 101 -5.38 3.13 17.82
N VAL A 102 -4.20 3.34 17.22
CA VAL A 102 -2.93 3.45 17.95
C VAL A 102 -2.95 4.68 18.84
N GLY A 103 -3.37 5.83 18.33
CA GLY A 103 -3.51 7.06 19.11
C GLY A 103 -4.44 6.88 20.31
N TYR A 104 -5.57 6.21 20.13
CA TYR A 104 -6.47 5.87 21.24
C TYR A 104 -5.80 4.94 22.27
N ALA A 105 -5.05 3.93 21.83
CA ALA A 105 -4.33 3.01 22.71
C ALA A 105 -3.19 3.69 23.50
N GLU A 106 -2.58 4.72 22.92
CA GLU A 106 -1.54 5.56 23.54
C GLU A 106 -2.11 6.69 24.42
N GLY A 107 -3.43 6.92 24.38
CA GLY A 107 -4.07 8.04 25.08
C GLY A 107 -3.88 9.38 24.37
N THR A 108 -3.46 9.36 23.11
CA THR A 108 -3.25 10.55 22.26
C THR A 108 -4.60 11.14 21.83
N PRO A 109 -4.84 12.44 22.04
CA PRO A 109 -6.06 13.10 21.58
C PRO A 109 -6.18 13.08 20.05
N VAL A 110 -7.43 12.96 19.56
CA VAL A 110 -7.75 13.00 18.12
C VAL A 110 -7.20 14.27 17.44
N SER A 111 -7.20 15.41 18.15
CA SER A 111 -6.64 16.66 17.62
C SER A 111 -5.16 16.52 17.26
N VAL A 112 -4.37 15.81 18.07
CA VAL A 112 -2.94 15.61 17.82
C VAL A 112 -2.71 14.76 16.56
N THR A 113 -3.54 13.74 16.33
CA THR A 113 -3.50 12.97 15.08
C THR A 113 -3.86 13.84 13.88
N LEU A 114 -4.86 14.71 14.00
CA LEU A 114 -5.27 15.63 12.93
C LEU A 114 -4.22 16.71 12.66
N ASP A 115 -3.53 17.20 13.69
CA ASP A 115 -2.48 18.21 13.55
C ASP A 115 -1.36 17.73 12.64
N GLN A 116 -1.08 16.42 12.58
CA GLN A 116 -0.10 15.84 11.65
C GLN A 116 -0.46 16.05 10.17
N TYR A 117 -1.72 16.40 9.86
CA TYR A 117 -2.19 16.67 8.50
C TYR A 117 -2.13 18.16 8.13
N ASP A 118 -1.76 19.06 9.06
CA ASP A 118 -1.66 20.49 8.79
C ASP A 118 -0.40 20.81 7.98
N VAL A 119 -0.57 20.88 6.66
CA VAL A 119 0.49 21.24 5.71
C VAL A 119 0.98 22.68 5.93
N LEU A 120 0.12 23.58 6.42
CA LEU A 120 0.51 24.98 6.69
C LEU A 120 1.41 25.07 7.92
N ALA A 121 1.25 24.14 8.87
CA ALA A 121 2.16 23.96 10.00
C ALA A 121 3.47 23.23 9.62
N GLY A 122 3.67 22.90 8.34
CA GLY A 122 4.87 22.21 7.85
C GLY A 122 4.87 20.69 8.07
N GLN A 123 3.72 20.11 8.41
CA GLN A 123 3.61 18.67 8.64
C GLN A 123 3.61 17.91 7.32
N VAL A 124 4.42 16.84 7.26
CA VAL A 124 4.64 16.06 6.04
C VAL A 124 3.87 14.74 6.00
N TRP A 125 3.05 14.47 7.02
CA TRP A 125 2.37 13.18 7.18
C TRP A 125 1.43 12.87 6.01
N ILE A 126 0.83 13.90 5.39
CA ILE A 126 -0.04 13.77 4.21
C ILE A 126 0.60 13.00 3.04
N LEU A 127 1.94 12.94 2.99
CA LEU A 127 2.66 12.14 2.00
C LEU A 127 2.34 10.64 2.12
N VAL A 128 2.12 10.13 3.34
CA VAL A 128 1.81 8.71 3.59
C VAL A 128 0.49 8.29 2.93
N PRO A 129 -0.68 8.90 3.24
CA PRO A 129 -1.95 8.53 2.61
C PRO A 129 -1.96 8.78 1.11
N VAL A 130 -1.34 9.86 0.63
CA VAL A 130 -1.20 10.10 -0.82
C VAL A 130 -0.39 8.98 -1.48
N THR A 131 0.69 8.54 -0.86
CA THR A 131 1.51 7.43 -1.36
C THR A 131 0.72 6.12 -1.39
N LEU A 132 -0.09 5.83 -0.37
CA LEU A 132 -0.92 4.62 -0.33
C LEU A 132 -1.94 4.55 -1.48
N VAL A 133 -2.51 5.69 -1.88
CA VAL A 133 -3.41 5.78 -3.04
C VAL A 133 -2.63 5.71 -4.36
N ALA A 134 -1.47 6.38 -4.44
CA ALA A 134 -0.67 6.46 -5.65
C ALA A 134 0.06 5.15 -5.99
N ALA A 135 0.54 4.40 -4.99
CA ALA A 135 1.41 3.25 -5.23
C ALA A 135 0.75 2.13 -6.07
N PRO A 136 -0.50 1.70 -5.83
CA PRO A 136 -1.19 0.75 -6.70
C PRO A 136 -1.35 1.26 -8.14
N LEU A 137 -1.62 2.56 -8.27
CA LEU A 137 -1.83 3.23 -9.55
C LEU A 137 -0.54 3.34 -10.38
N LEU A 138 0.61 3.44 -9.72
CA LEU A 138 1.94 3.49 -10.34
C LEU A 138 2.44 2.10 -10.74
N PHE A 139 2.35 1.12 -9.85
CA PHE A 139 2.97 -0.19 -10.05
C PHE A 139 2.03 -1.26 -10.60
N GLY A 140 0.72 -1.11 -10.41
CA GLY A 140 -0.27 -2.05 -10.94
C GLY A 140 -0.58 -1.83 -12.43
N ARG A 141 -0.37 -0.62 -12.96
CA ARG A 141 -0.68 -0.28 -14.36
C ARG A 141 0.36 -0.76 -15.36
N SER A 142 1.62 -0.86 -14.97
CA SER A 142 2.74 -1.13 -15.88
C SER A 142 2.65 -2.49 -16.58
N ARG A 143 1.87 -3.45 -16.06
CA ARG A 143 1.67 -4.77 -16.69
C ARG A 143 0.37 -4.98 -17.46
N GLY A 144 -0.55 -4.00 -17.45
CA GLY A 144 -1.72 -4.04 -18.34
C GLY A 144 -1.34 -3.86 -19.83
N ARG A 145 -0.15 -3.32 -20.10
CA ARG A 145 0.36 -3.10 -21.47
C ARG A 145 1.09 -4.29 -22.06
N ASP A 146 1.77 -5.10 -21.24
CA ASP A 146 2.60 -6.20 -21.74
C ASP A 146 1.79 -7.43 -22.21
N ALA A 147 0.53 -7.56 -21.76
CA ALA A 147 -0.36 -8.64 -22.17
C ALA A 147 -1.08 -8.38 -23.52
N GLY A 148 -0.93 -7.19 -24.12
CA GLY A 148 -1.61 -6.78 -25.35
C GLY A 148 -0.75 -6.74 -26.62
N GLY A 149 0.55 -7.06 -26.55
CA GLY A 149 1.49 -6.90 -27.67
C GLY A 149 1.90 -8.18 -28.42
N GLY A 150 1.26 -9.32 -28.14
CA GLY A 150 1.73 -10.64 -28.56
C GLY A 150 1.12 -11.24 -29.83
N GLY A 151 0.54 -10.44 -30.74
CA GLY A 151 -0.12 -11.02 -31.92
C GLY A 151 -0.42 -10.02 -33.02
N ASP A 152 0.59 -9.57 -33.75
CA ASP A 152 0.40 -8.91 -35.05
C ASP A 152 1.64 -9.01 -35.97
N GLY A 153 2.25 -10.21 -36.02
CA GLY A 153 3.48 -10.43 -36.82
C GLY A 153 3.57 -11.76 -37.58
N ALA A 154 2.51 -12.56 -37.65
CA ALA A 154 2.57 -13.93 -38.20
C ALA A 154 1.63 -14.19 -39.39
N VAL A 155 1.19 -13.15 -40.12
CA VAL A 155 0.40 -13.34 -41.35
C VAL A 155 0.98 -12.50 -42.48
N ALA A 156 2.14 -12.93 -42.99
CA ALA A 156 2.62 -12.56 -44.32
C ALA A 156 3.52 -13.67 -44.88
N GLN A 157 2.98 -14.89 -44.95
CA GLN A 157 3.40 -15.88 -45.94
C GLN A 157 2.14 -16.39 -46.64
N GLY A 158 2.07 -16.16 -47.95
CA GLY A 158 1.06 -16.76 -48.82
C GLY A 158 0.19 -15.77 -49.57
N ALA A 159 0.76 -15.03 -50.53
CA ALA A 159 0.04 -14.70 -51.77
C ALA A 159 1.01 -14.17 -52.84
N LYS A 160 1.18 -15.01 -53.87
CA LYS A 160 1.79 -14.81 -55.19
C LYS A 160 3.32 -14.93 -55.29
#